data_AF-A0A9P8BUE0-F1
#
_entry.id   AF-A0A9P8BUE0-F1
#
_cell.length_a   1.000
_cell.length_b   1.000
_cell.length_c   1.000
_cell.angle_alpha   90.00
_cell.angle_beta   90.00
_cell.angle_gamma   90.00
#
_symmetry.space_group_name_H-M   'P 1'
#
loop_
_entity.id
_entity.type
_entity.pdbx_description
1 polymer ?
#
loop_
_entity_poly.entity_id
_entity_poly.type
_entity_poly.pdbx_seq_one_letter_code
_entity_poly.pdbx_strand_id
1 'polypeptide(L)'
;MDNLLGSPQIPPSPVVKLQYHGAVYDNSIRILPGTDNKQLSDDARNVASFPQSVPISLLRLDRGGELVTDPRLLNDGELIEIMEGTPDDASVVARMTELNSSLNRDGPNHKTKTQSVKGTLQFLHIVEKLKRTKRTGWVNNGIKPAESIADHMYRMGIMAMLIDEKTAGVNKDRCIKMAIVHDLAESLVGDITPYDGVTIEDKHTQERNAMHHLCRELLGWSDQAQEISGLWEEYEAAATPEALLVKDFDKFEMIMQALEYEKSEDVTLEDFFAGTRGKFKHPMVTGWVDELEAERAQHRAIKS
;
A
#
# COMPACT_ATOMS: atom_id res chain seq x y z
N MET A 1 -63.47 -16.49 17.01
CA MET A 1 -63.05 -15.07 16.91
C MET A 1 -61.69 -15.02 17.54
N ASP A 2 -60.62 -15.16 16.75
CA ASP A 2 -59.26 -14.96 17.22
C ASP A 2 -58.45 -14.35 16.07
N ASN A 3 -58.16 -13.07 16.23
CA ASN A 3 -57.06 -12.37 15.59
C ASN A 3 -55.80 -12.68 16.41
N LEU A 4 -54.67 -12.93 15.74
CA LEU A 4 -53.38 -12.26 15.96
C LEU A 4 -52.28 -12.95 15.12
N LEU A 5 -52.04 -12.34 13.95
CA LEU A 5 -50.75 -12.08 13.29
C LEU A 5 -49.54 -12.95 13.67
N GLY A 6 -49.19 -13.89 12.80
CA GLY A 6 -47.84 -14.45 12.71
C GLY A 6 -46.93 -13.56 11.88
N SER A 7 -45.75 -13.22 12.40
CA SER A 7 -44.71 -12.48 11.68
C SER A 7 -44.19 -13.27 10.47
N PRO A 8 -43.99 -12.66 9.29
CA PRO A 8 -43.34 -13.36 8.18
C PRO A 8 -41.84 -13.51 8.45
N GLN A 9 -41.33 -14.74 8.33
CA GLN A 9 -39.89 -14.99 8.28
C GLN A 9 -39.31 -14.42 6.98
N ILE A 10 -38.28 -13.59 7.10
CA ILE A 10 -37.48 -13.07 5.99
C ILE A 10 -36.44 -14.15 5.62
N PRO A 11 -36.34 -14.60 4.36
CA PRO A 11 -35.27 -15.51 3.94
C PRO A 11 -33.92 -14.80 4.00
N PRO A 12 -32.81 -15.48 4.34
CA PRO A 12 -31.50 -14.83 4.38
C PRO A 12 -31.11 -14.32 2.99
N SER A 13 -30.66 -13.07 2.93
CA SER A 13 -30.16 -12.43 1.70
C SER A 13 -28.94 -13.20 1.14
N PRO A 14 -28.78 -13.29 -0.19
CA PRO A 14 -27.63 -13.95 -0.80
C PRO A 14 -26.36 -13.14 -0.52
N VAL A 15 -25.36 -13.77 0.10
CA VAL A 15 -24.02 -13.19 0.26
C VAL A 15 -23.29 -13.32 -1.07
N VAL A 16 -23.12 -12.21 -1.79
CA VAL A 16 -22.28 -12.14 -3.01
C VAL A 16 -20.84 -11.91 -2.58
N LYS A 17 -19.97 -12.91 -2.78
CA LYS A 17 -18.51 -12.76 -2.67
C LYS A 17 -17.99 -12.09 -3.93
N LEU A 18 -17.31 -10.94 -3.81
CA LEU A 18 -16.61 -10.31 -4.93
C LEU A 18 -15.14 -10.70 -4.95
N GLN A 19 -14.71 -11.18 -6.11
CA GLN A 19 -13.35 -11.59 -6.48
C GLN A 19 -12.81 -10.50 -7.43
N TYR A 20 -11.68 -9.88 -7.10
CA TYR A 20 -11.13 -8.77 -7.88
C TYR A 20 -10.23 -9.29 -9.02
N HIS A 21 -10.47 -8.83 -10.25
CA HIS A 21 -9.58 -8.96 -11.40
C HIS A 21 -9.31 -7.56 -11.94
N GLY A 22 -8.03 -7.14 -11.95
CA GLY A 22 -7.62 -5.80 -12.31
C GLY A 22 -7.77 -5.49 -13.80
N ALA A 23 -8.29 -4.30 -14.10
CA ALA A 23 -8.03 -3.56 -15.33
C ALA A 23 -8.34 -2.07 -15.12
N VAL A 24 -7.41 -1.19 -15.50
CA VAL A 24 -7.56 0.27 -15.52
C VAL A 24 -8.25 0.67 -16.83
N TYR A 25 -9.33 1.45 -16.76
CA TYR A 25 -9.92 2.11 -17.93
C TYR A 25 -10.12 3.60 -17.65
N ASP A 26 -9.58 4.43 -18.53
CA ASP A 26 -9.77 5.88 -18.60
C ASP A 26 -11.13 6.17 -19.26
N ASN A 27 -12.06 6.81 -18.54
CA ASN A 27 -13.37 7.23 -19.03
C ASN A 27 -13.76 8.57 -18.38
N SER A 28 -13.38 9.69 -18.97
CA SER A 28 -13.91 11.03 -18.62
C SER A 28 -15.17 11.33 -19.45
N ILE A 29 -16.26 11.75 -18.80
CA ILE A 29 -17.48 12.27 -19.46
C ILE A 29 -17.54 13.77 -19.23
N ARG A 30 -17.57 14.55 -20.32
CA ARG A 30 -17.67 16.01 -20.30
C ARG A 30 -19.13 16.47 -20.26
N ILE A 31 -19.48 17.35 -19.32
CA ILE A 31 -20.74 18.11 -19.34
C ILE A 31 -20.40 19.59 -19.55
N LEU A 32 -20.91 20.19 -20.64
CA LEU A 32 -20.71 21.62 -20.91
C LEU A 32 -21.74 22.49 -20.16
N PRO A 33 -21.41 23.75 -19.82
CA PRO A 33 -22.30 24.59 -19.01
C PRO A 33 -23.52 25.04 -19.81
N GLY A 34 -24.73 24.71 -19.35
CA GLY A 34 -26.00 25.22 -19.87
C GLY A 34 -27.01 24.18 -20.37
N THR A 35 -26.77 22.88 -20.18
CA THR A 35 -27.70 21.82 -20.61
C THR A 35 -28.91 21.70 -19.68
N ASP A 36 -30.10 21.73 -20.27
CA ASP A 36 -31.39 21.66 -19.59
C ASP A 36 -31.71 20.22 -19.11
N ASN A 37 -32.41 20.07 -17.97
CA ASN A 37 -32.58 18.79 -17.24
C ASN A 37 -33.26 17.67 -18.04
N LYS A 38 -33.98 18.00 -19.11
CA LYS A 38 -34.63 17.03 -20.00
C LYS A 38 -33.68 16.39 -21.01
N GLN A 39 -32.58 17.06 -21.36
CA GLN A 39 -31.59 16.55 -22.31
C GLN A 39 -30.63 15.55 -21.63
N LEU A 40 -30.35 15.78 -20.32
CA LEU A 40 -29.59 14.87 -19.45
C LEU A 40 -30.21 13.46 -19.37
N SER A 41 -31.54 13.33 -19.39
CA SER A 41 -32.20 12.01 -19.30
C SER A 41 -32.13 11.18 -20.59
N ASP A 42 -32.05 11.85 -21.74
CA ASP A 42 -31.96 11.17 -23.04
C ASP A 42 -30.51 10.78 -23.37
N ASP A 43 -29.53 11.58 -22.94
CA ASP A 43 -28.10 11.24 -23.06
C ASP A 43 -27.69 10.15 -22.05
N ALA A 44 -28.20 10.17 -20.80
CA ALA A 44 -27.94 9.13 -19.81
C ALA A 44 -28.45 7.74 -20.23
N ARG A 45 -29.51 7.68 -21.04
CA ARG A 45 -30.03 6.43 -21.62
C ARG A 45 -29.13 5.83 -22.69
N ASN A 46 -28.21 6.61 -23.27
CA ASN A 46 -27.26 6.13 -24.29
C ASN A 46 -25.87 5.80 -23.74
N VAL A 47 -25.58 6.05 -22.45
CA VAL A 47 -24.30 5.65 -21.82
C VAL A 47 -24.40 4.22 -21.28
N ALA A 48 -24.70 3.28 -22.17
CA ALA A 48 -24.58 1.86 -21.90
C ALA A 48 -23.12 1.42 -22.12
N SER A 49 -22.24 1.66 -21.14
CA SER A 49 -21.07 0.79 -20.83
C SER A 49 -20.17 1.38 -19.74
N PHE A 50 -20.67 1.53 -18.52
CA PHE A 50 -19.78 1.40 -17.36
C PHE A 50 -19.65 -0.09 -17.04
N PRO A 51 -18.44 -0.63 -16.80
CA PRO A 51 -18.33 -1.96 -16.24
C PRO A 51 -19.05 -1.94 -14.88
N GLN A 52 -20.05 -2.81 -14.75
CA GLN A 52 -20.77 -3.00 -13.50
C GLN A 52 -19.76 -3.29 -12.39
N SER A 53 -19.96 -2.63 -11.25
CA SER A 53 -19.21 -2.72 -9.98
C SER A 53 -17.91 -1.89 -9.85
N VAL A 54 -18.03 -0.55 -9.88
CA VAL A 54 -17.13 0.32 -9.11
C VAL A 54 -17.86 0.72 -7.83
N PRO A 55 -17.32 0.42 -6.63
CA PRO A 55 -17.90 0.91 -5.37
C PRO A 55 -18.03 2.43 -5.40
N ILE A 56 -19.21 2.95 -5.04
CA ILE A 56 -19.48 4.39 -4.95
C ILE A 56 -18.47 5.10 -4.03
N SER A 57 -17.92 4.39 -3.04
CA SER A 57 -16.88 4.85 -2.12
C SER A 57 -15.56 5.24 -2.78
N LEU A 58 -15.39 5.00 -4.09
CA LEU A 58 -14.20 5.37 -4.86
C LEU A 58 -14.41 6.58 -5.77
N LEU A 59 -15.56 7.24 -5.75
CA LEU A 59 -15.87 8.32 -6.71
C LEU A 59 -15.75 9.70 -6.06
N ARG A 60 -15.07 10.63 -6.75
CA ARG A 60 -14.92 12.05 -6.37
C ARG A 60 -15.23 12.95 -7.57
N LEU A 61 -15.66 14.19 -7.32
CA LEU A 61 -15.73 15.24 -8.34
C LEU A 61 -14.39 15.98 -8.49
N ASP A 62 -13.89 16.11 -9.71
CA ASP A 62 -12.71 16.90 -10.02
C ASP A 62 -13.00 18.42 -10.00
N ARG A 63 -11.99 19.25 -10.27
CA ARG A 63 -12.16 20.73 -10.25
C ARG A 63 -13.07 21.26 -11.36
N GLY A 64 -13.35 20.45 -12.38
CA GLY A 64 -14.29 20.74 -13.47
C GLY A 64 -15.71 20.21 -13.22
N GLY A 65 -15.92 19.45 -12.14
CA GLY A 65 -17.19 18.80 -11.84
C GLY A 65 -17.38 17.44 -12.54
N GLU A 66 -16.30 16.82 -13.02
CA GLU A 66 -16.32 15.47 -13.58
C GLU A 66 -16.19 14.40 -12.49
N LEU A 67 -16.94 13.30 -12.62
CA LEU A 67 -16.84 12.16 -11.70
C LEU A 67 -15.61 11.31 -12.05
N VAL A 68 -14.67 11.17 -11.11
CA VAL A 68 -13.41 10.42 -11.28
C VAL A 68 -13.22 9.41 -10.15
N THR A 69 -12.49 8.32 -10.42
CA THR A 69 -12.12 7.34 -9.39
C THR A 69 -10.92 7.83 -8.56
N ASP A 70 -11.04 7.88 -7.23
CA ASP A 70 -9.99 8.29 -6.29
C ASP A 70 -9.70 7.16 -5.27
N PRO A 71 -8.63 6.38 -5.46
CA PRO A 71 -8.24 5.29 -4.57
C PRO A 71 -7.97 5.73 -3.12
N ARG A 72 -7.74 7.03 -2.87
CA ARG A 72 -7.47 7.57 -1.53
C ARG A 72 -8.71 7.62 -0.63
N LEU A 73 -9.91 7.50 -1.19
CA LEU A 73 -11.17 7.47 -0.44
C LEU A 73 -11.42 6.16 0.32
N LEU A 74 -10.57 5.13 0.11
CA LEU A 74 -10.61 3.89 0.89
C LEU A 74 -10.24 4.08 2.37
N ASN A 75 -9.66 5.21 2.75
CA ASN A 75 -8.75 5.27 3.88
C ASN A 75 -9.16 6.16 5.05
N ASP A 76 -10.44 6.53 5.13
CA ASP A 76 -10.98 7.13 6.35
C ASP A 76 -12.00 6.17 6.94
N GLY A 77 -11.64 5.53 8.05
CA GLY A 77 -12.52 4.67 8.87
C GLY A 77 -13.70 5.40 9.51
N GLU A 78 -14.18 6.49 8.90
CA GLU A 78 -15.44 7.13 9.22
C GLU A 78 -16.36 7.06 8.00
N LEU A 79 -17.40 6.22 8.13
CA LEU A 79 -18.56 6.02 7.24
C LEU A 79 -18.35 5.13 6.00
N ILE A 80 -18.16 3.83 6.24
CA ILE A 80 -18.60 2.79 5.29
C ILE A 80 -20.02 2.37 5.68
N GLU A 81 -21.02 3.18 5.32
CA GLU A 81 -22.38 2.65 5.08
C GLU A 81 -22.43 2.26 3.61
N ILE A 82 -22.57 0.96 3.34
CA ILE A 82 -22.72 0.41 1.99
C ILE A 82 -24.03 0.99 1.43
N MET A 83 -23.93 1.94 0.49
CA MET A 83 -25.10 2.50 -0.20
C MET A 83 -25.59 1.48 -1.22
N GLU A 84 -26.65 0.75 -0.91
CA GLU A 84 -27.41 -0.01 -1.90
C GLU A 84 -28.39 0.96 -2.61
N GLY A 85 -28.16 1.26 -3.88
CA GLY A 85 -29.06 2.11 -4.68
C GLY A 85 -28.48 2.49 -6.05
N THR A 86 -29.35 2.82 -7.00
CA THR A 86 -28.95 3.31 -8.33
C THR A 86 -28.72 4.83 -8.29
N PRO A 87 -27.76 5.38 -9.06
CA PRO A 87 -27.43 6.82 -9.07
C PRO A 87 -28.60 7.77 -9.41
N ASP A 88 -29.68 7.25 -9.98
CA ASP A 88 -30.88 8.01 -10.36
C ASP A 88 -31.83 8.29 -9.17
N ASP A 89 -31.54 7.77 -7.98
CA ASP A 89 -32.34 8.02 -6.79
C ASP A 89 -32.00 9.40 -6.20
N ALA A 90 -32.96 10.33 -6.27
CA ALA A 90 -32.82 11.69 -5.76
C ALA A 90 -32.41 11.75 -4.28
N SER A 91 -32.72 10.72 -3.49
CA SER A 91 -32.31 10.61 -2.09
C SER A 91 -30.81 10.31 -1.94
N VAL A 92 -30.22 9.53 -2.86
CA VAL A 92 -28.78 9.22 -2.90
C VAL A 92 -27.99 10.44 -3.36
N VAL A 93 -28.47 11.15 -4.39
CA VAL A 93 -27.83 12.39 -4.89
C VAL A 93 -27.86 13.49 -3.83
N ALA A 94 -28.97 13.65 -3.10
CA ALA A 94 -29.07 14.63 -2.01
C ALA A 94 -28.10 14.31 -0.86
N ARG A 95 -28.00 13.03 -0.47
CA ARG A 95 -27.09 12.56 0.58
C ARG A 95 -25.61 12.65 0.16
N MET A 96 -25.28 12.36 -1.11
CA MET A 96 -23.95 12.58 -1.68
C MET A 96 -23.58 14.06 -1.71
N THR A 97 -24.54 14.94 -2.01
CA THR A 97 -24.33 16.39 -1.99
C THR A 97 -24.10 16.87 -0.56
N GLU A 98 -24.83 16.33 0.42
CA GLU A 98 -24.57 16.57 1.85
C GLU A 98 -23.20 16.03 2.27
N LEU A 99 -22.81 14.83 1.87
CA LEU A 99 -21.49 14.25 2.18
C LEU A 99 -20.36 15.08 1.56
N ASN A 100 -20.47 15.47 0.29
CA ASN A 100 -19.54 16.36 -0.37
C ASN A 100 -19.49 17.74 0.29
N SER A 101 -20.62 18.27 0.77
CA SER A 101 -20.64 19.53 1.53
C SER A 101 -20.01 19.38 2.92
N SER A 102 -20.08 18.18 3.51
CA SER A 102 -19.46 17.88 4.81
C SER A 102 -17.95 17.65 4.72
N LEU A 103 -17.48 17.12 3.59
CA LEU A 103 -16.08 16.99 3.17
C LEU A 103 -15.52 18.33 2.67
N ASN A 104 -16.34 19.16 2.02
CA ASN A 104 -16.02 20.54 1.60
C ASN A 104 -16.32 21.59 2.69
N ARG A 105 -16.47 21.20 3.96
CA ARG A 105 -16.50 22.19 5.06
C ARG A 105 -15.21 23.00 5.17
N ASP A 106 -14.14 22.48 4.59
CA ASP A 106 -12.98 23.26 4.22
C ASP A 106 -13.21 23.84 2.82
N GLY A 107 -13.59 25.12 2.75
CA GLY A 107 -13.77 25.86 1.50
C GLY A 107 -12.50 25.91 0.63
N PRO A 108 -12.41 26.79 -0.40
CA PRO A 108 -11.30 26.84 -1.37
C PRO A 108 -9.95 27.31 -0.78
N ASN A 109 -9.78 27.21 0.53
CA ASN A 109 -8.61 27.55 1.31
C ASN A 109 -8.20 26.32 2.14
N HIS A 110 -8.01 25.16 1.51
CA HIS A 110 -7.27 24.05 2.13
C HIS A 110 -5.82 24.52 2.26
N LYS A 111 -5.53 25.21 3.36
CA LYS A 111 -4.15 25.46 3.78
C LYS A 111 -3.56 24.08 4.04
N THR A 112 -2.73 23.59 3.14
CA THR A 112 -1.89 22.42 3.38
C THR A 112 -1.27 22.58 4.77
N LYS A 113 -1.62 21.67 5.69
CA LYS A 113 -1.09 21.73 7.05
C LYS A 113 0.42 21.54 6.95
N THR A 114 1.16 22.61 7.17
CA THR A 114 2.63 22.56 7.16
C THR A 114 3.09 21.79 8.40
N GLN A 115 4.11 20.95 8.23
CA GLN A 115 4.72 20.20 9.33
C GLN A 115 5.22 21.18 10.40
N SER A 116 4.92 20.91 11.67
CA SER A 116 5.51 21.68 12.76
C SER A 116 6.97 21.25 12.96
N VAL A 117 7.88 22.20 13.24
CA VAL A 117 9.29 21.90 13.50
C VAL A 117 9.46 20.87 14.63
N LYS A 118 8.64 20.98 15.68
CA LYS A 118 8.63 20.02 16.79
C LYS A 118 8.24 18.62 16.32
N GLY A 119 7.18 18.50 15.52
CA GLY A 119 6.70 17.22 14.97
C GLY A 119 7.72 16.58 14.03
N THR A 120 8.35 17.36 13.15
CA THR A 120 9.44 16.89 12.29
C THR A 120 10.62 16.36 13.11
N LEU A 121 11.06 17.07 14.15
CA LEU A 121 12.13 16.58 15.02
C LEU A 121 11.76 15.30 15.76
N GLN A 122 10.52 15.19 16.27
CA GLN A 122 10.03 13.98 16.91
C GLN A 122 9.98 12.78 15.94
N PHE A 123 9.49 13.01 14.72
CA PHE A 123 9.52 12.01 13.65
C PHE A 123 10.95 11.53 13.41
N LEU A 124 11.92 12.43 13.21
CA LEU A 124 13.32 12.05 12.96
C LEU A 124 13.97 11.31 14.13
N HIS A 125 13.63 11.66 15.38
CA HIS A 125 14.06 10.90 16.56
C HIS A 125 13.49 9.48 16.60
N ILE A 126 12.29 9.26 16.08
CA ILE A 126 11.71 7.93 15.98
C ILE A 126 12.37 7.13 14.85
N VAL A 127 12.57 7.75 13.67
CA VAL A 127 13.28 7.12 12.54
C VAL A 127 14.68 6.64 12.94
N GLU A 128 15.38 7.35 13.83
CA GLU A 128 16.69 6.93 14.35
C GLU A 128 16.69 5.51 14.93
N LYS A 129 15.58 5.04 15.50
CA LYS A 129 15.48 3.70 16.07
C LYS A 129 15.77 2.60 15.05
N LEU A 130 15.49 2.84 13.76
CA LEU A 130 15.80 1.89 12.68
C LEU A 130 17.31 1.62 12.54
N LYS A 131 18.17 2.56 12.96
CA LYS A 131 19.63 2.38 12.99
C LYS A 131 20.08 1.45 14.12
N ARG A 132 19.24 1.30 15.14
CA ARG A 132 19.55 0.58 16.38
C ARG A 132 18.87 -0.78 16.45
N THR A 133 17.70 -0.90 15.85
CA THR A 133 16.99 -2.17 15.74
C THR A 133 17.71 -3.07 14.74
N LYS A 134 18.21 -4.20 15.23
CA LYS A 134 18.87 -5.22 14.43
C LYS A 134 17.83 -6.12 13.80
N ARG A 135 18.04 -6.53 12.55
CA ARG A 135 17.08 -7.41 11.87
C ARG A 135 16.96 -8.74 12.63
N THR A 136 15.75 -9.04 13.07
CA THR A 136 15.43 -10.12 14.01
C THR A 136 15.77 -11.49 13.41
N GLY A 137 15.61 -11.65 12.09
CA GLY A 137 16.01 -12.87 11.38
C GLY A 137 17.48 -13.25 11.62
N TRP A 138 18.41 -12.29 11.56
CA TRP A 138 19.83 -12.54 11.81
C TRP A 138 20.14 -12.77 13.28
N VAL A 139 19.51 -12.00 14.16
CA VAL A 139 19.66 -12.16 15.63
C VAL A 139 19.24 -13.56 16.07
N ASN A 140 18.11 -14.05 15.55
CA ASN A 140 17.59 -15.39 15.84
C ASN A 140 18.49 -16.52 15.29
N ASN A 141 19.30 -16.23 14.26
CA ASN A 141 20.30 -17.13 13.71
C ASN A 141 21.71 -16.92 14.31
N GLY A 142 21.83 -16.15 15.39
CA GLY A 142 23.07 -16.00 16.15
C GLY A 142 24.11 -15.05 15.54
N ILE A 143 23.78 -14.31 14.47
CA ILE A 143 24.71 -13.40 13.79
C ILE A 143 24.98 -12.16 14.66
N LYS A 144 26.27 -11.88 14.93
CA LYS A 144 26.70 -10.73 15.73
C LYS A 144 28.03 -10.13 15.24
N PRO A 145 28.08 -8.86 14.80
CA PRO A 145 26.97 -7.92 14.74
C PRO A 145 26.06 -8.13 13.50
N ALA A 146 24.76 -8.24 13.73
CA ALA A 146 23.75 -8.16 12.67
C ALA A 146 23.58 -6.73 12.13
N GLU A 147 23.16 -6.60 10.88
CA GLU A 147 22.74 -5.34 10.28
C GLU A 147 21.50 -4.75 10.98
N SER A 148 21.33 -3.44 10.86
CA SER A 148 20.12 -2.75 11.28
C SER A 148 19.07 -2.69 10.16
N ILE A 149 17.82 -2.40 10.50
CA ILE A 149 16.75 -2.18 9.49
C ILE A 149 17.13 -1.03 8.54
N ALA A 150 17.81 0.00 9.06
CA ALA A 150 18.29 1.11 8.24
C ALA A 150 19.39 0.68 7.24
N ASP A 151 20.24 -0.29 7.58
CA ASP A 151 21.27 -0.82 6.66
C ASP A 151 20.62 -1.56 5.48
N HIS A 152 19.61 -2.40 5.79
CA HIS A 152 18.79 -3.10 4.81
C HIS A 152 18.12 -2.15 3.81
N MET A 153 17.35 -1.17 4.32
CA MET A 153 16.68 -0.18 3.47
C MET A 153 17.67 0.69 2.67
N TYR A 154 18.84 0.99 3.23
CA TYR A 154 19.88 1.72 2.50
C TYR A 154 20.34 0.95 1.26
N ARG A 155 20.69 -0.34 1.41
CA ARG A 155 21.15 -1.13 0.26
C ARG A 155 20.03 -1.34 -0.75
N MET A 156 18.78 -1.51 -0.32
CA MET A 156 17.63 -1.50 -1.25
C MET A 156 17.49 -0.19 -2.02
N GLY A 157 17.71 0.96 -1.38
CA GLY A 157 17.72 2.25 -2.06
C GLY A 157 18.81 2.32 -3.15
N ILE A 158 20.01 1.79 -2.86
CA ILE A 158 21.08 1.66 -3.85
C ILE A 158 20.68 0.71 -4.99
N MET A 159 20.06 -0.44 -4.69
CA MET A 159 19.57 -1.36 -5.72
C MET A 159 18.54 -0.70 -6.64
N ALA A 160 17.63 0.10 -6.09
CA ALA A 160 16.67 0.86 -6.88
C ALA A 160 17.35 1.89 -7.80
N MET A 161 18.49 2.49 -7.39
CA MET A 161 19.26 3.37 -8.27
C MET A 161 19.83 2.68 -9.52
N LEU A 162 19.99 1.35 -9.48
CA LEU A 162 20.51 0.54 -10.60
C LEU A 162 19.43 0.22 -11.65
N ILE A 163 18.17 0.61 -11.42
CA ILE A 163 17.08 0.42 -12.38
C ILE A 163 17.36 1.22 -13.66
N ASP A 164 17.35 0.52 -14.79
CA ASP A 164 17.19 1.15 -16.11
C ASP A 164 15.70 1.26 -16.44
N GLU A 165 15.13 2.46 -16.23
CA GLU A 165 13.71 2.74 -16.44
C GLU A 165 13.23 2.42 -17.87
N LYS A 166 14.13 2.46 -18.86
CA LYS A 166 13.79 2.14 -20.26
C LYS A 166 13.44 0.67 -20.46
N THR A 167 14.01 -0.20 -19.63
CA THR A 167 13.87 -1.65 -19.77
C THR A 167 12.94 -2.23 -18.71
N ALA A 168 12.90 -1.62 -17.53
CA ALA A 168 12.11 -2.11 -16.40
C ALA A 168 10.64 -1.65 -16.44
N GLY A 169 10.33 -0.54 -17.12
CA GLY A 169 8.94 -0.06 -17.22
C GLY A 169 8.36 0.41 -15.89
N VAL A 170 9.22 0.87 -14.97
CA VAL A 170 8.87 1.36 -13.62
C VAL A 170 9.49 2.73 -13.40
N ASN A 171 8.92 3.53 -12.50
CA ASN A 171 9.50 4.78 -12.04
C ASN A 171 10.56 4.53 -10.96
N LYS A 172 11.83 4.80 -11.29
CA LYS A 172 12.96 4.57 -10.38
C LYS A 172 12.90 5.43 -9.12
N ASP A 173 12.55 6.71 -9.24
CA ASP A 173 12.46 7.62 -8.09
C ASP A 173 11.39 7.15 -7.11
N ARG A 174 10.29 6.59 -7.62
CA ARG A 174 9.25 5.97 -6.80
C ARG A 174 9.77 4.71 -6.10
N CYS A 175 10.49 3.83 -6.79
CA CYS A 175 11.12 2.66 -6.17
C CYS A 175 12.12 3.03 -5.07
N ILE A 176 12.95 4.06 -5.29
CA ILE A 176 13.91 4.56 -4.28
C ILE A 176 13.16 5.05 -3.05
N LYS A 177 12.15 5.90 -3.24
CA LYS A 177 11.35 6.43 -2.12
C LYS A 177 10.62 5.32 -1.37
N MET A 178 10.06 4.35 -2.08
CA MET A 178 9.38 3.21 -1.47
C MET A 178 10.35 2.35 -0.66
N ALA A 179 11.52 2.02 -1.21
CA ALA A 179 12.54 1.23 -0.54
C ALA A 179 12.96 1.84 0.82
N ILE A 180 13.10 3.16 0.91
CA ILE A 180 13.51 3.84 2.15
C ILE A 180 12.37 4.09 3.17
N VAL A 181 11.11 3.77 2.83
CA VAL A 181 9.95 3.95 3.74
C VAL A 181 9.22 2.66 4.08
N HIS A 182 9.48 1.57 3.38
CA HIS A 182 8.65 0.36 3.50
C HIS A 182 8.66 -0.25 4.92
N ASP A 183 9.80 -0.25 5.60
CA ASP A 183 9.94 -0.70 7.00
C ASP A 183 9.90 0.47 8.02
N LEU A 184 9.42 1.65 7.61
CA LEU A 184 9.40 2.82 8.51
C LEU A 184 8.55 2.58 9.77
N ALA A 185 7.50 1.77 9.67
CA ALA A 185 6.65 1.37 10.80
C ALA A 185 7.42 0.63 11.90
N GLU A 186 8.47 -0.12 11.54
CA GLU A 186 9.31 -0.91 12.47
C GLU A 186 10.09 -0.03 13.44
N SER A 187 10.19 1.28 13.18
CA SER A 187 10.72 2.25 14.13
C SER A 187 9.90 2.33 15.43
N LEU A 188 8.64 1.88 15.41
CA LEU A 188 7.76 1.82 16.56
C LEU A 188 7.40 0.38 16.97
N VAL A 189 7.15 -0.51 16.01
CA VAL A 189 6.68 -1.88 16.29
C VAL A 189 7.80 -2.90 16.44
N GLY A 190 9.02 -2.59 15.97
CA GLY A 190 10.13 -3.53 15.85
C GLY A 190 10.05 -4.41 14.60
N ASP A 191 11.12 -5.15 14.30
CA ASP A 191 11.16 -6.11 13.18
C ASP A 191 10.46 -7.41 13.60
N ILE A 192 9.17 -7.53 13.26
CA ILE A 192 8.31 -8.68 13.57
C ILE A 192 8.48 -9.75 12.49
N THR A 193 8.95 -10.92 12.90
CA THR A 193 9.19 -12.08 12.03
C THR A 193 8.04 -13.08 12.04
N PRO A 194 7.98 -14.00 11.05
CA PRO A 194 7.01 -15.10 11.06
C PRO A 194 7.08 -16.03 12.28
N TYR A 195 8.16 -15.97 13.06
CA TYR A 195 8.39 -16.82 14.24
C TYR A 195 7.88 -16.20 15.55
N ASP A 196 7.48 -14.93 15.54
CA ASP A 196 7.06 -14.21 16.75
C ASP A 196 5.61 -14.48 17.17
N GLY A 197 4.91 -15.34 16.44
CA GLY A 197 3.52 -15.75 16.75
C GLY A 197 2.47 -14.65 16.54
N VAL A 198 2.86 -13.53 15.92
CA VAL A 198 1.96 -12.45 15.50
C VAL A 198 1.30 -12.82 14.17
N THR A 199 -0.01 -12.69 14.08
CA THR A 199 -0.72 -12.97 12.81
C THR A 199 -0.39 -11.90 11.76
N ILE A 200 -0.54 -12.23 10.47
CA ILE A 200 -0.33 -11.26 9.38
C ILE A 200 -1.25 -10.04 9.56
N GLU A 201 -2.50 -10.26 9.97
CA GLU A 201 -3.49 -9.19 10.21
C GLU A 201 -3.09 -8.29 11.38
N ASP A 202 -2.61 -8.89 12.48
CA ASP A 202 -2.17 -8.13 13.65
C ASP A 202 -0.89 -7.34 13.35
N LYS A 203 0.06 -7.93 12.59
CA LYS A 203 1.27 -7.23 12.12
C LYS A 203 0.87 -6.03 11.28
N HIS A 204 0.04 -6.24 10.26
CA HIS A 204 -0.42 -5.17 9.38
C HIS A 204 -1.16 -4.08 10.16
N THR A 205 -1.99 -4.45 11.15
CA THR A 205 -2.70 -3.47 11.99
C THR A 205 -1.74 -2.65 12.84
N GLN A 206 -0.75 -3.29 13.47
CA GLN A 206 0.27 -2.60 14.26
C GLN A 206 1.08 -1.62 13.40
N GLU A 207 1.52 -2.06 12.22
CA GLU A 207 2.29 -1.23 11.31
C GLU A 207 1.48 -0.06 10.74
N ARG A 208 0.21 -0.30 10.39
CA ARG A 208 -0.71 0.76 9.96
C ARG A 208 -0.90 1.82 11.06
N ASN A 209 -1.06 1.39 12.31
CA ASN A 209 -1.18 2.31 13.45
C ASN A 209 0.11 3.11 13.68
N ALA A 210 1.27 2.48 13.52
CA ALA A 210 2.56 3.17 13.57
C ALA A 210 2.68 4.23 12.47
N MET A 211 2.32 3.89 11.23
CA MET A 211 2.30 4.84 10.11
C MET A 211 1.31 5.98 10.31
N HIS A 212 0.13 5.71 10.88
CA HIS A 212 -0.82 6.74 11.28
C HIS A 212 -0.20 7.72 12.28
N HIS A 213 0.43 7.22 13.35
CA HIS A 213 1.09 8.09 14.33
C HIS A 213 2.19 8.94 13.69
N LEU A 214 3.07 8.33 12.89
CA LEU A 214 4.16 9.02 12.21
C LEU A 214 3.64 10.10 11.25
N CYS A 215 2.68 9.77 10.38
CA CYS A 215 2.26 10.63 9.29
C CYS A 215 1.16 11.62 9.69
N ARG A 216 0.13 11.19 10.45
CA ARG A 216 -0.98 12.05 10.87
C ARG A 216 -0.65 12.87 12.10
N GLU A 217 -0.12 12.26 13.15
CA GLU A 217 0.07 12.95 14.43
C GLU A 217 1.36 13.78 14.45
N LEU A 218 2.49 13.22 14.03
CA LEU A 218 3.78 13.93 14.09
C LEU A 218 3.99 14.87 12.90
N LEU A 219 3.71 14.39 11.68
CA LEU A 219 3.89 15.19 10.45
C LEU A 219 2.62 15.97 10.04
N GLY A 220 1.57 15.94 10.86
CA GLY A 220 0.37 16.76 10.68
C GLY A 220 -0.41 16.48 9.40
N TRP A 221 -0.24 15.31 8.79
CA TRP A 221 -0.82 14.92 7.50
C TRP A 221 -0.52 15.92 6.36
N SER A 222 0.65 16.52 6.40
CA SER A 222 1.22 17.32 5.30
C SER A 222 1.31 16.52 3.98
N ASP A 223 1.53 17.21 2.86
CA ASP A 223 1.71 16.58 1.54
C ASP A 223 2.83 15.53 1.55
N GLN A 224 3.94 15.80 2.25
CA GLN A 224 5.04 14.85 2.41
C GLN A 224 4.64 13.64 3.26
N ALA A 225 3.81 13.84 4.29
CA ALA A 225 3.32 12.74 5.12
C ALA A 225 2.36 11.84 4.32
N GLN A 226 1.53 12.43 3.46
CA GLN A 226 0.65 11.71 2.56
C GLN A 226 1.45 10.92 1.51
N GLU A 227 2.55 11.48 0.98
CA GLU A 227 3.45 10.75 0.09
C GLU A 227 4.07 9.53 0.79
N ILE A 228 4.59 9.71 2.01
CA ILE A 228 5.18 8.62 2.80
C ILE A 228 4.14 7.52 3.10
N SER A 229 2.96 7.91 3.59
CA SER A 229 1.87 6.96 3.90
C SER A 229 1.42 6.20 2.64
N GLY A 230 1.25 6.91 1.52
CA GLY A 230 0.81 6.30 0.27
C GLY A 230 1.85 5.34 -0.33
N LEU A 231 3.15 5.64 -0.22
CA LEU A 231 4.21 4.72 -0.63
C LEU A 231 4.23 3.45 0.22
N TRP A 232 4.04 3.57 1.53
CA TRP A 232 3.96 2.43 2.44
C TRP A 232 2.73 1.55 2.13
N GLU A 233 1.56 2.16 1.95
CA GLU A 233 0.33 1.45 1.59
C GLU A 233 0.45 0.73 0.24
N GLU A 234 1.07 1.37 -0.75
CA GLU A 234 1.32 0.78 -2.06
C GLU A 234 2.23 -0.45 -1.98
N TYR A 235 3.28 -0.38 -1.17
CA TYR A 235 4.19 -1.49 -0.91
C TYR A 235 3.45 -2.67 -0.27
N GLU A 236 2.66 -2.40 0.79
CA GLU A 236 1.93 -3.44 1.51
C GLU A 236 0.84 -4.09 0.67
N ALA A 237 0.15 -3.31 -0.17
CA ALA A 237 -0.86 -3.83 -1.10
C ALA A 237 -0.26 -4.60 -2.28
N ALA A 238 1.06 -4.47 -2.54
CA ALA A 238 1.74 -5.04 -3.71
C ALA A 238 1.01 -4.76 -5.04
N ALA A 239 0.45 -3.56 -5.16
CA ALA A 239 -0.54 -3.23 -6.19
C ALA A 239 0.07 -2.70 -7.50
N THR A 240 1.32 -2.21 -7.47
CA THR A 240 1.98 -1.56 -8.61
C THR A 240 3.22 -2.33 -9.06
N PRO A 241 3.66 -2.16 -10.33
CA PRO A 241 4.95 -2.67 -10.79
C PRO A 241 6.12 -2.25 -9.90
N GLU A 242 6.12 -1.01 -9.42
CA GLU A 242 7.10 -0.48 -8.46
C GLU A 242 7.08 -1.27 -7.14
N ALA A 243 5.91 -1.48 -6.54
CA ALA A 243 5.78 -2.24 -5.29
C ALA A 243 6.22 -3.70 -5.44
N LEU A 244 5.87 -4.33 -6.56
CA LEU A 244 6.31 -5.69 -6.85
C LEU A 244 7.83 -5.77 -7.00
N LEU A 245 8.44 -4.81 -7.68
CA LEU A 245 9.91 -4.75 -7.82
C LEU A 245 10.59 -4.49 -6.47
N VAL A 246 10.07 -3.58 -5.64
CA VAL A 246 10.64 -3.30 -4.32
C VAL A 246 10.47 -4.49 -3.37
N LYS A 247 9.37 -5.24 -3.45
CA LYS A 247 9.22 -6.53 -2.74
C LYS A 247 10.23 -7.57 -3.22
N ASP A 248 10.61 -7.57 -4.49
CA ASP A 248 11.69 -8.43 -5.00
C ASP A 248 13.06 -7.98 -4.48
N PHE A 249 13.30 -6.67 -4.39
CA PHE A 249 14.51 -6.13 -3.78
C PHE A 249 14.64 -6.50 -2.30
N ASP A 250 13.57 -6.38 -1.51
CA ASP A 250 13.56 -6.76 -0.08
C ASP A 250 14.04 -8.22 0.10
N LYS A 251 13.46 -9.16 -0.65
CA LYS A 251 13.87 -10.57 -0.62
C LYS A 251 15.28 -10.80 -1.13
N PHE A 252 15.69 -10.11 -2.19
CA PHE A 252 17.01 -10.28 -2.80
C PHE A 252 18.11 -9.77 -1.87
N GLU A 253 17.91 -8.59 -1.30
CA GLU A 253 18.83 -7.98 -0.34
C GLU A 253 19.04 -8.93 0.85
N MET A 254 17.97 -9.52 1.37
CA MET A 254 18.04 -10.50 2.45
C MET A 254 18.90 -11.74 2.09
N ILE A 255 18.73 -12.35 0.91
CA ILE A 255 19.56 -13.52 0.54
C ILE A 255 20.99 -13.14 0.17
N MET A 256 21.20 -11.93 -0.36
CA MET A 256 22.55 -11.39 -0.58
C MET A 256 23.28 -11.23 0.76
N GLN A 257 22.62 -10.64 1.75
CA GLN A 257 23.14 -10.52 3.11
C GLN A 257 23.40 -11.89 3.76
N ALA A 258 22.54 -12.88 3.52
CA ALA A 258 22.74 -14.24 4.00
C ALA A 258 24.03 -14.85 3.44
N LEU A 259 24.32 -14.71 2.14
CA LEU A 259 25.59 -15.19 1.57
C LEU A 259 26.80 -14.50 2.19
N GLU A 260 26.72 -13.18 2.39
CA GLU A 260 27.80 -12.42 3.00
C GLU A 260 28.08 -12.89 4.44
N TYR A 261 27.04 -13.18 5.23
CA TYR A 261 27.20 -13.77 6.56
C TYR A 261 27.67 -15.23 6.55
N GLU A 262 27.24 -16.06 5.59
CA GLU A 262 27.79 -17.40 5.43
C GLU A 262 29.31 -17.35 5.20
N LYS A 263 29.78 -16.37 4.41
CA LYS A 263 31.21 -16.17 4.13
C LYS A 263 31.97 -15.60 5.34
N SER A 264 31.41 -14.64 6.07
CA SER A 264 32.12 -13.96 7.17
C SER A 264 32.09 -14.73 8.49
N GLU A 265 30.97 -15.38 8.80
CA GLU A 265 30.73 -16.05 10.09
C GLU A 265 30.87 -17.58 10.03
N ASP A 266 31.18 -18.14 8.86
CA ASP A 266 31.32 -19.57 8.61
C ASP A 266 30.05 -20.41 8.89
N VAL A 267 28.88 -19.77 8.86
CA VAL A 267 27.57 -20.39 9.14
C VAL A 267 26.88 -20.94 7.88
N THR A 268 25.73 -21.58 8.06
CA THR A 268 24.81 -21.96 6.95
C THR A 268 23.44 -21.35 7.21
N LEU A 269 22.94 -20.58 6.24
CA LEU A 269 21.70 -19.82 6.31
C LEU A 269 20.73 -20.26 5.21
N GLU A 270 20.64 -21.59 5.00
CA GLU A 270 19.81 -22.19 3.94
C GLU A 270 18.34 -21.81 4.00
N ASP A 271 17.78 -21.64 5.21
CA ASP A 271 16.37 -21.30 5.39
C ASP A 271 15.97 -19.98 4.72
N PHE A 272 16.90 -19.00 4.65
CA PHE A 272 16.66 -17.74 3.96
C PHE A 272 16.53 -17.93 2.45
N PHE A 273 17.38 -18.76 1.84
CA PHE A 273 17.33 -19.07 0.42
C PHE A 273 16.14 -19.97 0.07
N ALA A 274 15.92 -21.02 0.86
CA ALA A 274 14.76 -21.90 0.70
C ALA A 274 13.45 -21.12 0.80
N GLY A 275 13.40 -20.13 1.71
CA GLY A 275 12.26 -19.23 1.91
C GLY A 275 11.94 -18.31 0.74
N THR A 276 12.87 -18.06 -0.19
CA THR A 276 12.68 -17.14 -1.33
C THR A 276 12.57 -17.83 -2.70
N ARG A 277 12.83 -19.13 -2.79
CA ARG A 277 12.70 -19.91 -4.05
C ARG A 277 11.34 -19.71 -4.71
N GLY A 278 11.35 -19.33 -5.99
CA GLY A 278 10.14 -19.11 -6.81
C GLY A 278 9.32 -17.87 -6.46
N LYS A 279 9.80 -17.02 -5.53
CA LYS A 279 9.09 -15.80 -5.12
C LYS A 279 9.45 -14.57 -5.94
N PHE A 280 10.63 -14.53 -6.56
CA PHE A 280 11.05 -13.44 -7.45
C PHE A 280 10.21 -13.41 -8.73
N LYS A 281 9.79 -12.22 -9.15
CA LYS A 281 8.88 -12.01 -10.29
C LYS A 281 9.53 -11.18 -11.39
N HIS A 282 10.34 -10.19 -11.03
CA HIS A 282 10.94 -9.29 -12.01
C HIS A 282 12.14 -9.95 -12.71
N PRO A 283 12.23 -9.92 -14.05
CA PRO A 283 13.31 -10.58 -14.80
C PRO A 283 14.71 -10.11 -14.41
N MET A 284 14.88 -8.80 -14.19
CA MET A 284 16.17 -8.23 -13.74
C MET A 284 16.64 -8.84 -12.42
N VAL A 285 15.76 -8.93 -11.42
CA VAL A 285 16.10 -9.48 -10.10
C VAL A 285 16.33 -10.99 -10.19
N THR A 286 15.55 -11.69 -11.02
CA THR A 286 15.77 -13.12 -11.27
C THR A 286 17.18 -13.38 -11.80
N GLY A 287 17.66 -12.55 -12.74
CA GLY A 287 19.05 -12.65 -13.22
C GLY A 287 20.10 -12.39 -12.14
N TRP A 288 19.84 -11.49 -11.19
CA TRP A 288 20.73 -11.28 -10.03
C TRP A 288 20.72 -12.47 -9.07
N VAL A 289 19.56 -13.08 -8.84
CA VAL A 289 19.41 -14.28 -7.99
C VAL A 289 20.18 -15.45 -8.58
N ASP A 290 20.09 -15.67 -9.90
CA ASP A 290 20.82 -16.74 -10.59
C ASP A 290 22.34 -16.61 -10.39
N GLU A 291 22.87 -15.39 -10.52
CA GLU A 291 24.30 -15.12 -10.27
C GLU A 291 24.68 -15.33 -8.80
N LEU A 292 23.85 -14.85 -7.86
CA LEU A 292 24.10 -15.00 -6.43
C LEU A 292 24.09 -16.48 -6.00
N GLU A 293 23.16 -17.29 -6.51
CA GLU A 293 23.09 -18.73 -6.24
C GLU A 293 24.30 -19.46 -6.84
N ALA A 294 24.77 -19.06 -8.02
CA ALA A 294 26.00 -19.59 -8.61
C ALA A 294 27.24 -19.26 -7.76
N GLU A 295 27.34 -18.01 -7.29
CA GLU A 295 28.42 -17.58 -6.39
C GLU A 295 28.40 -18.36 -5.06
N ARG A 296 27.21 -18.55 -4.49
CA ARG A 296 27.02 -19.35 -3.27
C ARG A 296 27.42 -20.81 -3.47
N ALA A 297 27.04 -21.41 -4.60
CA ALA A 297 27.42 -22.79 -4.92
C ALA A 297 28.94 -22.96 -5.01
N GLN A 298 29.64 -21.99 -5.63
CA GLN A 298 31.10 -21.98 -5.69
C GLN A 298 31.72 -21.87 -4.29
N HIS A 299 31.22 -20.97 -3.45
CA HIS A 299 31.69 -20.83 -2.07
C HIS A 299 31.55 -22.14 -1.27
N ARG A 300 30.39 -22.81 -1.38
CA ARG A 300 30.15 -24.10 -0.72
C ARG A 300 31.07 -25.22 -1.23
N ALA A 301 31.34 -25.27 -2.53
CA ALA A 301 32.25 -26.25 -3.13
C ALA A 301 33.72 -26.06 -2.69
N ILE A 302 34.14 -24.84 -2.38
CA ILE A 302 35.49 -24.57 -1.83
C ILE A 302 35.60 -25.04 -0.37
N LYS A 303 34.49 -25.03 0.37
CA LYS A 303 34.44 -25.39 1.80
C LYS A 303 34.27 -26.90 2.04
N SER A 304 33.76 -27.66 1.07
CA SER A 304 33.55 -29.12 1.12
C SER A 304 34.81 -29.93 0.82
#